data_AF-A0A9X9MFK6-F1
#
_entry.id   AF-A0A9X9MFK6-F1
#
_cell.length_a   1.000
_cell.length_b   1.000
_cell.length_c   1.000
_cell.angle_alpha   90.00
_cell.angle_beta   90.00
_cell.angle_gamma   90.00
#
_symmetry.space_group_name_H-M   'P 1'
#
loop_
_entity.id
_entity.type
_entity.pdbx_description
1 polymer ?
#
loop_
_entity_poly.entity_id
_entity_poly.type
_entity_poly.pdbx_seq_one_letter_code
_entity_poly.pdbx_strand_id
1 'polypeptide(L)' 'MVTMRPWLSVMQDNAPAYTAAITMEDMSQRLIQPIFWPANSPDLNPIETVWNRMKDYI' A
#
# COMPACT_ATOMS: atom_id res chain seq x y z
N MET A 1 3.03 -25.92 -4.43
CA MET A 1 3.73 -25.04 -3.49
C MET A 1 3.47 -23.61 -3.94
N VAL A 2 2.78 -22.80 -3.14
CA VAL A 2 2.61 -21.38 -3.43
C VAL A 2 3.88 -20.68 -2.98
N THR A 3 4.67 -20.17 -3.92
CA THR A 3 5.93 -19.49 -3.61
C THR A 3 5.66 -18.02 -3.31
N MET A 4 6.09 -17.56 -2.14
CA MET A 4 6.17 -16.15 -1.78
C MET A 4 6.94 -15.40 -2.88
N ARG A 5 6.44 -14.25 -3.35
CA ARG A 5 7.13 -13.42 -4.36
C ARG A 5 8.04 -12.47 -3.59
N PRO A 6 9.37 -12.72 -3.48
CA PRO A 6 10.24 -11.97 -2.56
C PRO A 6 10.37 -10.48 -2.93
N TRP A 7 10.04 -10.14 -4.17
CA TRP A 7 10.12 -8.80 -4.74
C TRP A 7 8.80 -8.04 -4.70
N LEU A 8 7.70 -8.68 -4.27
CA LEU A 8 6.38 -8.04 -4.25
C LEU A 8 6.07 -7.52 -2.84
N SER A 9 6.15 -6.21 -2.68
CA SER A 9 5.69 -5.50 -1.49
C SER A 9 4.61 -4.49 -1.87
N VAL A 10 3.68 -4.22 -0.94
CA VAL A 10 2.66 -3.19 -1.12
C VAL A 10 3.03 -1.95 -0.31
N MET A 11 2.74 -0.80 -0.88
CA MET A 11 2.89 0.49 -0.24
C MET A 11 1.51 1.11 -0.07
N GLN A 12 1.15 1.42 1.18
CA GLN A 12 -0.12 2.00 1.58
C GLN A 12 0.12 2.85 2.84
N ASP A 13 -0.73 3.85 3.07
CA ASP A 13 -0.68 4.62 4.31
C ASP A 13 -1.22 3.80 5.51
N ASN A 14 -1.24 4.42 6.68
CA ASN A 14 -1.71 3.78 7.92
C ASN A 14 -3.21 4.03 8.19
N ALA A 15 -4.06 4.21 7.16
CA ALA A 15 -5.49 4.36 7.37
C ALA A 15 -6.08 3.10 8.06
N PRO A 16 -7.11 3.25 8.93
CA PRO A 16 -7.66 2.13 9.70
C PRO A 16 -8.17 0.93 8.88
N ALA A 17 -8.60 1.16 7.64
CA ALA A 17 -9.04 0.09 6.75
C ALA A 17 -7.90 -0.88 6.37
N TYR A 18 -6.65 -0.40 6.34
CA TYR A 18 -5.48 -1.20 5.99
C TYR A 18 -4.96 -2.04 7.16
N THR A 19 -5.36 -1.71 8.40
CA THR A 19 -5.03 -2.49 9.60
C THR A 19 -6.17 -3.39 10.07
N ALA A 20 -7.33 -3.35 9.39
CA ALA A 20 -8.45 -4.23 9.67
C ALA A 20 -8.05 -5.71 9.49
N ALA A 21 -8.56 -6.57 10.38
CA ALA A 21 -8.17 -7.98 10.42
C ALA A 21 -8.42 -8.71 9.08
N ILE A 22 -9.57 -8.43 8.43
CA ILE A 22 -9.92 -9.01 7.14
C ILE A 22 -8.97 -8.59 6.03
N THR A 23 -8.50 -7.33 6.03
CA THR A 23 -7.54 -6.82 5.05
C THR A 23 -6.18 -7.48 5.24
N MET A 24 -5.72 -7.61 6.48
CA MET A 24 -4.45 -8.25 6.80
C MET A 24 -4.46 -9.76 6.49
N GLU A 25 -5.60 -10.42 6.69
CA GLU A 25 -5.78 -11.83 6.32
C GLU A 25 -5.72 -12.03 4.80
N ASP A 26 -6.42 -11.21 4.02
CA ASP A 26 -6.38 -11.28 2.54
C ASP A 26 -4.95 -11.03 2.00
N MET A 27 -4.23 -10.05 2.56
CA MET A 27 -2.83 -9.80 2.20
C MET A 27 -1.92 -11.01 2.50
N SER A 28 -2.11 -11.62 3.67
CA SER A 28 -1.37 -12.83 4.08
C SER A 28 -1.65 -14.01 3.14
N GLN A 29 -2.92 -14.26 2.81
CA GLN A 29 -3.31 -15.32 1.86
C GLN A 29 -2.70 -15.12 0.47
N ARG A 30 -2.52 -13.86 0.06
CA ARG A 30 -1.89 -13.48 -1.22
C ARG A 30 -0.36 -13.45 -1.17
N LEU A 31 0.25 -13.69 0.00
CA LEU A 31 1.68 -13.60 0.22
C LEU A 31 2.25 -12.20 -0.08
N ILE A 32 1.48 -11.16 0.24
CA ILE A 32 1.86 -9.76 0.09
C ILE A 32 2.21 -9.21 1.47
N GLN A 33 3.33 -8.48 1.55
CA GLN A 33 3.75 -7.80 2.77
C GLN A 33 3.74 -6.28 2.55
N PRO A 34 3.06 -5.50 3.42
CA PRO A 34 3.17 -4.06 3.41
C PRO A 34 4.56 -3.61 3.88
N ILE A 35 5.09 -2.55 3.29
CA ILE A 35 6.29 -1.88 3.80
C ILE A 35 5.93 -1.02 5.02
N PHE A 36 6.91 -0.71 5.87
CA PHE A 36 6.74 0.30 6.90
C PHE A 36 6.42 1.66 6.25
N TRP A 37 5.39 2.33 6.75
CA TRP A 37 5.00 3.66 6.30
C TRP A 37 5.02 4.66 7.48
N PRO A 38 5.78 5.76 7.41
CA PRO A 38 5.74 6.78 8.45
C PRO A 38 4.41 7.55 8.44
N ALA A 39 3.92 7.89 9.64
CA ALA A 39 2.68 8.63 9.78
C ALA A 39 2.81 10.07 9.25
N ASN A 40 1.75 10.59 8.63
CA ASN A 40 1.68 11.95 8.07
C ASN A 40 2.79 12.26 7.05
N SER A 41 3.18 11.28 6.24
CA SER A 41 4.20 11.45 5.19
C SER A 41 3.62 11.25 3.78
N PRO A 42 2.69 12.12 3.32
CA PRO A 42 2.17 12.04 1.96
C PRO A 42 3.24 12.36 0.92
N ASP A 43 4.26 13.14 1.28
CA ASP A 43 5.40 13.50 0.43
C ASP A 43 6.19 12.28 -0.05
N LEU A 44 6.22 11.21 0.74
CA LEU A 44 6.87 9.97 0.36
C LEU A 44 6.00 9.13 -0.58
N ASN A 45 4.70 9.42 -0.71
CA ASN A 45 3.76 8.61 -1.46
C ASN A 45 3.71 8.98 -2.96
N PRO A 46 4.19 8.12 -3.89
CA PRO A 46 4.16 8.44 -5.32
C PRO A 46 2.75 8.68 -5.86
N ILE A 47 1.70 8.14 -5.22
CA ILE A 47 0.32 8.35 -5.67
C ILE A 47 -0.09 9.82 -5.60
N GLU A 48 0.46 10.58 -4.63
CA GLU A 48 0.18 12.01 -4.50
C GLU A 48 0.68 12.80 -5.71
N THR A 49 1.85 12.41 -6.25
CA THR A 49 2.38 13.02 -7.48
C THR A 49 1.51 12.68 -8.69
N VAL A 50 1.02 11.44 -8.77
CA VAL A 50 0.11 11.01 -9.84
C VAL A 50 -1.21 11.79 -9.77
N TRP A 51 -1.82 11.88 -8.60
CA TRP A 51 -3.05 12.66 -8.41
C TRP A 51 -2.85 14.14 -8.71
N ASN A 52 -1.72 14.72 -8.32
CA ASN A 52 -1.42 16.11 -8.65
C ASN A 52 -1.40 16.33 -10.16
N ARG A 53 -0.77 15.43 -10.92
CA ARG A 53 -0.81 15.48 -12.39
C ARG A 53 -2.21 15.26 -12.94
N MET A 54 -2.98 14.33 -12.37
CA MET A 54 -4.32 14.02 -12.86
C MET A 54 -5.26 15.23 -12.79
N LYS A 55 -5.13 16.08 -11.76
CA LYS A 55 -5.91 17.33 -11.60
C LYS A 55 -5.75 18.31 -12.76
N ASP A 56 -4.67 18.22 -13.53
CA ASP A 56 -4.48 19.05 -14.72
C ASP A 56 -5.32 18.57 -15.92
N TYR A 57 -5.86 17.34 -15.85
CA TYR A 57 -6.57 16.67 -16.95
C TYR A 57 -8.02 16.26 -16.62
N ILE A 58 -8.47 16.42 -15.37
CA ILE A 58 -9.83 16.08 -14.91
C ILE A 58 -10.61 17.31 -14.45
#